data_AF-A0AAW1B1E3-F1
#
_entry.id   AF-A0AAW1B1E3-F1
#
_cell.length_a   1.000
_cell.length_b   1.000
_cell.length_c   1.000
_cell.angle_alpha   90.00
_cell.angle_beta   90.00
_cell.angle_gamma   90.00
#
_symmetry.space_group_name_H-M   'P 1'
#
loop_
_entity.id
_entity.type
_entity.pdbx_description
1 polymer ?
#
loop_
_entity_poly.entity_id
_entity_poly.type
_entity_poly.pdbx_seq_one_letter_code
_entity_poly.pdbx_strand_id
1 'polypeptide(L)'
;MTLQPKSFGSKCQLSEKFFKAASNCGIVESILNWVKFKAQIQLNKKCSSVKHSKIKGIPKLDDANDAGGKHSLDCTLILTEGDSAKSLAVSGLGVIGRDRYGVFPLRGKILNVREASHKQIMENAEINNIIKIVGLQYKKSYEDPESLKTLRYGKIMIMTDQDQDGSHIKGLLINFIHHNWPSLLKHGFLEELITPIVKASKNKQELSFYSIPEFDEWKKHMENHKAWKIKYYKGLGTSTAKEAKEYFADMERHRILFEYAGPEDDAAITLAFSKKKIEERKEWLTNFMEDRRQRRLHGLPEQFLYGTTTKHLTYNDFINKELILFSNSDNERSIPSLDGFKPGQRKVLYTCFKRNDKREVKVAQLAGSVAEMSAYHHGEQALMMTIVNLAQNFVGSNNVSLLQPVGQFGTRLHGGKDAASPRYIFTMLSPLARLLFPAVDDNLLKFLYDDNQRVEPEWKKTLPTSYQITPRVLAMLRLQESTEPPPPFQKASRKQASEMGSGANRCVLRNADLVLLPISLAFRLLFINSF
;
A
#
# COMPACT_ATOMS: atom_id res chain seq x y z
N MET A 1 18.73 52.21 23.09
CA MET A 1 19.03 52.95 21.85
C MET A 1 17.75 53.10 21.04
N THR A 2 17.43 54.30 20.55
CA THR A 2 16.19 54.62 19.81
C THR A 2 16.43 55.16 18.40
N LEU A 3 17.69 55.38 18.01
CA LEU A 3 18.07 55.92 16.69
C LEU A 3 17.71 54.91 15.59
N GLN A 4 17.26 55.38 14.42
CA GLN A 4 16.87 54.49 13.33
C GLN A 4 18.10 53.88 12.63
N PRO A 5 18.06 52.61 12.17
CA PRO A 5 19.20 51.93 11.54
C PRO A 5 19.81 52.67 10.34
N LYS A 6 18.99 53.42 9.60
CA LYS A 6 19.42 54.26 8.47
C LYS A 6 20.30 55.45 8.88
N SER A 7 20.24 55.84 10.14
CA SER A 7 20.93 56.98 10.73
C SER A 7 22.17 56.59 11.53
N PHE A 8 22.59 55.31 11.50
CA PHE A 8 23.73 54.81 12.27
C PHE A 8 25.11 55.22 11.70
N GLY A 9 25.18 55.78 10.49
CA GLY A 9 26.43 56.18 9.85
C GLY A 9 27.35 55.02 9.41
N SER A 10 26.98 53.77 9.71
CA SER A 10 27.68 52.55 9.32
C SER A 10 26.68 51.41 9.13
N LYS A 11 27.06 50.36 8.39
CA LYS A 11 26.25 49.15 8.20
C LYS A 11 27.00 47.95 8.77
N CYS A 12 26.36 47.22 9.69
CA CYS A 12 26.87 45.94 10.17
C CYS A 12 26.27 44.82 9.31
N GLN A 13 27.05 44.28 8.37
CA GLN A 13 26.69 43.08 7.62
C GLN A 13 27.37 41.87 8.26
N LEU A 14 26.56 40.92 8.72
CA LEU A 14 27.06 39.68 9.29
C LEU A 14 27.62 38.81 8.16
N SER A 15 28.86 38.32 8.35
CA SER A 15 29.52 37.46 7.38
C SER A 15 28.94 36.03 7.39
N GLU A 16 29.09 35.29 6.29
CA GLU A 16 28.73 33.85 6.26
C GLU A 16 29.48 33.04 7.32
N LYS A 17 30.71 33.43 7.67
CA LYS A 17 31.49 32.80 8.76
C LYS A 17 30.75 32.92 10.10
N PHE A 18 30.14 34.08 10.37
CA PHE A 18 29.34 34.28 11.57
C PHE A 18 28.11 33.37 11.60
N PHE A 19 27.36 33.29 10.49
CA PHE A 19 26.18 32.41 10.42
C PHE A 19 26.53 30.93 10.54
N LYS A 20 27.66 30.47 9.99
CA LYS A 20 28.17 29.10 10.18
C LYS A 20 28.54 28.85 11.64
N ALA A 21 29.25 29.76 12.28
CA ALA A 21 29.61 29.64 13.70
C ALA A 21 28.37 29.64 14.61
N ALA A 22 27.39 30.50 14.32
CA ALA A 22 26.12 30.55 15.05
C ALA A 22 25.26 29.31 14.83
N SER A 23 25.29 28.69 13.65
CA SER A 23 24.57 27.43 13.42
C SER A 23 25.18 26.26 14.19
N ASN A 24 26.51 26.28 14.34
CA ASN A 24 27.27 25.24 15.03
C ASN A 24 27.32 25.39 16.56
N CYS A 25 26.81 26.49 17.14
CA CYS A 25 26.83 26.70 18.58
C CYS A 25 25.72 25.95 19.35
N GLY A 26 25.00 25.04 18.68
CA GLY A 26 23.91 24.25 19.29
C GLY A 26 22.60 25.00 19.47
N ILE A 27 22.51 26.28 19.07
CA ILE A 27 21.25 27.05 19.15
C ILE A 27 20.16 26.44 18.25
N VAL A 28 20.55 25.93 17.07
CA VAL A 28 19.64 25.29 16.13
C VAL A 28 19.05 24.01 16.74
N GLU A 29 19.89 23.17 17.35
CA GLU A 29 19.46 21.95 18.03
C GLU A 29 18.54 22.26 19.22
N SER A 30 18.88 23.28 20.01
CA SER A 30 18.08 23.73 21.15
C SER A 30 16.69 24.22 20.70
N ILE A 31 16.63 25.01 19.62
CA ILE A 31 15.37 25.46 19.03
C ILE A 31 14.57 24.27 18.49
N LEU A 32 15.20 23.33 17.79
CA LEU A 32 14.53 22.13 17.26
C LEU A 32 13.98 21.26 18.39
N ASN A 33 14.73 21.09 19.48
CA ASN A 33 14.28 20.35 20.67
C ASN A 33 13.12 21.07 21.36
N TRP A 34 13.17 22.39 21.48
CA TRP A 34 12.06 23.18 22.01
C TRP A 34 10.79 23.09 21.14
N VAL A 35 10.94 23.15 19.82
CA VAL A 35 9.83 22.97 18.86
C VAL A 35 9.21 21.57 19.01
N LYS A 36 10.04 20.51 19.08
CA LYS A 36 9.58 19.13 19.32
C LYS A 36 8.84 19.02 20.66
N PHE A 37 9.37 19.61 21.72
CA PHE A 37 8.74 19.60 23.04
C PHE A 37 7.37 20.30 23.03
N LYS A 38 7.26 21.46 22.37
CA LYS A 38 6.00 22.20 22.22
C LYS A 38 4.97 21.40 21.41
N ALA A 39 5.40 20.75 20.34
CA ALA A 39 4.57 19.85 19.55
C ALA A 39 4.05 18.68 20.41
N GLN A 40 4.94 17.99 21.12
CA GLN A 40 4.56 16.88 21.99
C GLN A 40 3.55 17.29 23.08
N ILE A 41 3.67 18.49 23.65
CA ILE A 41 2.68 19.04 24.59
C ILE A 41 1.30 19.16 23.94
N GLN A 42 1.22 19.67 22.71
CA GLN A 42 -0.06 19.82 22.01
C GLN A 42 -0.73 18.48 21.73
N LEU A 43 0.04 17.46 21.32
CA LEU A 43 -0.51 16.11 21.13
C LEU A 43 -1.02 15.52 22.44
N ASN A 44 -0.27 15.66 23.53
CA ASN A 44 -0.71 15.17 24.83
C ASN A 44 -1.95 15.88 25.37
N LYS A 45 -2.20 17.15 25.01
CA LYS A 45 -3.46 17.83 25.37
C LYS A 45 -4.69 17.16 24.75
N LYS A 46 -4.54 16.40 23.66
CA LYS A 46 -5.62 15.59 23.09
C LYS A 46 -5.76 14.21 23.74
N CYS A 47 -4.72 13.73 24.41
CA CYS A 47 -4.79 12.51 25.20
C CYS A 47 -5.59 12.76 26.48
N SER A 48 -6.33 11.75 26.93
CA SER A 48 -6.92 11.79 28.27
C SER A 48 -5.83 11.50 29.30
N SER A 49 -5.66 12.39 30.28
CA SER A 49 -4.79 12.13 31.43
C SER A 49 -5.40 11.09 32.38
N VAL A 50 -6.73 10.97 32.39
CA VAL A 50 -7.49 10.09 33.26
C VAL A 50 -7.99 8.88 32.48
N LYS A 51 -7.86 7.70 33.09
CA LYS A 51 -8.44 6.45 32.59
C LYS A 51 -9.95 6.48 32.79
N HIS A 52 -10.70 6.66 31.71
CA HIS A 52 -12.15 6.59 31.74
C HIS A 52 -12.64 5.14 31.56
N SER A 53 -13.61 4.73 32.37
CA SER A 53 -14.25 3.41 32.22
C SER A 53 -15.05 3.32 30.93
N LYS A 54 -15.82 4.35 30.57
CA LYS A 54 -16.59 4.40 29.32
C LYS A 54 -16.20 5.58 28.45
N ILE A 55 -16.10 5.34 27.14
CA ILE A 55 -15.83 6.39 26.16
C ILE A 55 -17.11 6.79 25.45
N LYS A 56 -17.33 8.11 25.37
CA LYS A 56 -18.41 8.72 24.57
C LYS A 56 -17.82 9.48 23.38
N GLY A 57 -18.60 9.54 22.29
CA GLY A 57 -18.31 10.38 21.13
C GLY A 57 -17.42 9.77 20.04
N ILE A 58 -17.08 8.48 20.14
CA ILE A 58 -16.42 7.75 19.03
C ILE A 58 -17.49 6.89 18.34
N PRO A 59 -17.94 7.24 17.12
CA PRO A 59 -18.90 6.44 16.40
C PRO A 59 -18.29 5.10 16.03
N LYS A 60 -19.12 4.04 15.97
CA LYS A 60 -18.74 2.68 15.60
C LYS A 60 -17.78 1.95 16.55
N LEU A 61 -17.49 2.49 17.74
CA LEU A 61 -16.82 1.72 18.78
C LEU A 61 -17.83 0.79 19.46
N ASP A 62 -17.59 -0.51 19.40
CA ASP A 62 -18.22 -1.49 20.28
C ASP A 62 -17.22 -1.78 21.41
N ASP A 63 -17.34 -1.04 22.51
CA ASP A 63 -16.39 -1.07 23.62
C ASP A 63 -16.61 -2.32 24.49
N ALA A 64 -15.54 -2.96 24.96
CA ALA A 64 -15.65 -4.09 25.88
C ALA A 64 -16.22 -3.63 27.23
N ASN A 65 -17.04 -4.45 27.88
CA ASN A 65 -17.70 -4.03 29.14
C ASN A 65 -16.70 -3.72 30.26
N ASP A 66 -15.58 -4.45 30.32
CA ASP A 66 -14.54 -4.27 31.35
C ASP A 66 -13.43 -3.29 30.94
N ALA A 67 -13.49 -2.75 29.71
CA ALA A 67 -12.48 -1.81 29.21
C ALA A 67 -12.39 -0.58 30.11
N GLY A 68 -11.16 -0.14 30.40
CA GLY A 68 -10.95 1.00 31.32
C GLY A 68 -11.28 0.74 32.79
N GLY A 69 -11.73 -0.47 33.16
CA GLY A 69 -11.99 -0.89 34.54
C GLY A 69 -10.79 -1.53 35.25
N LYS A 70 -11.08 -2.35 36.27
CA LYS A 70 -10.09 -3.11 37.05
C LYS A 70 -9.37 -4.16 36.20
N HIS A 71 -10.12 -4.78 35.28
CA HIS A 71 -9.64 -5.87 34.45
C HIS A 71 -9.33 -5.43 33.01
N SER A 72 -8.95 -4.16 32.84
CA SER A 72 -8.68 -3.58 31.52
C SER A 72 -7.50 -4.24 30.80
N LEU A 73 -6.53 -4.76 31.55
CA LEU A 73 -5.35 -5.45 31.00
C LEU A 73 -5.71 -6.81 30.37
N ASP A 74 -6.82 -7.41 30.81
CA ASP A 74 -7.33 -8.66 30.23
C ASP A 74 -8.21 -8.39 29.00
N CYS A 75 -8.44 -7.11 28.66
CA CYS A 75 -9.27 -6.72 27.53
C CYS A 75 -8.43 -6.54 26.25
N THR A 76 -8.96 -7.03 25.13
CA THR A 76 -8.39 -6.92 23.80
C THR A 76 -9.27 -6.06 22.90
N LEU A 77 -8.67 -5.06 22.23
CA LEU A 77 -9.34 -4.27 21.20
C LEU A 77 -9.07 -4.87 19.83
N ILE A 78 -10.11 -5.31 19.13
CA ILE A 78 -10.02 -5.79 17.75
C ILE A 78 -10.11 -4.60 16.80
N LEU A 79 -9.04 -4.33 16.05
CA LEU A 79 -9.02 -3.35 14.98
C LEU A 79 -9.28 -4.03 13.65
N THR A 80 -10.37 -3.65 12.97
CA THR A 80 -10.82 -4.34 11.76
C THR A 80 -10.61 -3.51 10.50
N GLU A 81 -10.28 -4.14 9.39
CA GLU A 81 -10.23 -3.49 8.07
C GLU A 81 -11.65 -3.20 7.54
N GLY A 82 -12.13 -1.97 7.76
CA GLY A 82 -13.45 -1.55 7.30
C GLY A 82 -14.63 -2.12 8.11
N ASP A 83 -15.84 -1.75 7.67
CA ASP A 83 -17.09 -2.13 8.34
C ASP A 83 -17.51 -3.59 8.05
N SER A 84 -17.03 -4.17 6.94
CA SER A 84 -17.24 -5.57 6.58
C SER A 84 -16.58 -6.49 7.62
N ALA A 85 -15.29 -6.29 7.89
CA ALA A 85 -14.53 -7.02 8.89
C ALA A 85 -15.09 -6.80 10.30
N LYS A 86 -15.53 -5.58 10.62
CA LYS A 86 -16.23 -5.29 11.89
C LYS A 86 -17.45 -6.19 12.10
N SER A 87 -18.28 -6.35 11.07
CA SER A 87 -19.50 -7.16 11.17
C SER A 87 -19.19 -8.63 11.47
N LEU A 88 -18.08 -9.14 10.92
CA LEU A 88 -17.56 -10.47 11.21
C LEU A 88 -17.10 -10.57 12.68
N ALA A 89 -16.30 -9.60 13.15
CA ALA A 89 -15.82 -9.56 14.53
C ALA A 89 -16.96 -9.47 15.55
N VAL A 90 -17.96 -8.62 15.32
CA VAL A 90 -19.15 -8.49 16.18
C VAL A 90 -19.95 -9.80 16.24
N SER A 91 -20.01 -10.54 15.13
CA SER A 91 -20.63 -11.88 15.10
C SER A 91 -19.84 -12.88 15.96
N GLY A 92 -18.50 -12.80 15.92
CA GLY A 92 -17.59 -13.59 16.75
C GLY A 92 -17.70 -13.28 18.25
N LEU A 93 -17.95 -12.01 18.62
CA LEU A 93 -18.21 -11.63 20.03
C LEU A 93 -19.40 -12.37 20.65
N GLY A 94 -20.33 -12.88 19.84
CA GLY A 94 -21.43 -13.72 20.31
C GLY A 94 -20.98 -15.05 20.92
N VAL A 95 -19.72 -15.47 20.68
CA VAL A 95 -19.13 -16.71 21.22
C VAL A 95 -18.24 -16.41 22.42
N ILE A 96 -17.30 -15.47 22.27
CA ILE A 96 -16.29 -15.16 23.29
C ILE A 96 -16.74 -14.14 24.34
N GLY A 97 -17.92 -13.54 24.14
CA GLY A 97 -18.49 -12.52 25.03
C GLY A 97 -18.01 -11.10 24.71
N ARG A 98 -18.65 -10.12 25.36
CA ARG A 98 -18.37 -8.68 25.20
C ARG A 98 -17.59 -8.06 26.35
N ASP A 99 -17.27 -8.84 27.38
CA ASP A 99 -16.61 -8.30 28.58
C ASP A 99 -15.14 -7.98 28.31
N ARG A 100 -14.46 -8.87 27.59
CA ARG A 100 -13.02 -8.82 27.32
C ARG A 100 -12.65 -8.31 25.93
N TYR A 101 -13.62 -8.15 25.03
CA TYR A 101 -13.34 -7.87 23.62
C TYR A 101 -14.14 -6.68 23.12
N GLY A 102 -13.42 -5.68 22.62
CA GLY A 102 -13.98 -4.53 21.94
C GLY A 102 -13.66 -4.58 20.45
N VAL A 103 -14.42 -3.87 19.62
CA VAL A 103 -14.22 -3.82 18.15
C VAL A 103 -14.27 -2.38 17.66
N PHE A 104 -13.30 -2.00 16.83
CA PHE A 104 -13.27 -0.69 16.18
C PHE A 104 -12.79 -0.80 14.71
N PRO A 105 -13.56 -0.28 13.73
CA PRO A 105 -13.19 -0.36 12.33
C PRO A 105 -12.23 0.76 11.93
N LEU A 106 -11.16 0.38 11.25
CA LEU A 106 -10.30 1.29 10.51
C LEU A 106 -10.99 1.73 9.22
N ARG A 107 -10.77 2.97 8.82
CA ARG A 107 -11.32 3.57 7.59
C ARG A 107 -10.54 3.14 6.35
N GLY A 108 -9.28 2.73 6.51
CA GLY A 108 -8.40 2.32 5.42
C GLY A 108 -6.95 2.25 5.90
N LYS A 109 -6.02 2.60 4.99
CA LYS A 109 -4.58 2.65 5.31
C LYS A 109 -4.30 3.70 6.36
N ILE A 110 -3.65 3.28 7.45
CA ILE A 110 -3.28 4.15 8.55
C ILE A 110 -2.17 5.11 8.10
N LEU A 111 -2.21 6.33 8.63
CA LEU A 111 -1.17 7.32 8.37
C LEU A 111 0.19 6.82 8.91
N ASN A 112 1.21 6.80 8.06
CA ASN A 112 2.59 6.54 8.48
C ASN A 112 3.10 7.69 9.39
N VAL A 113 3.00 7.49 10.70
CA VAL A 113 3.30 8.51 11.71
C VAL A 113 4.77 8.90 11.81
N ARG A 114 5.69 8.04 11.36
CA ARG A 114 7.14 8.30 11.40
C ARG A 114 7.54 9.49 10.52
N GLU A 115 6.75 9.72 9.48
CA GLU A 115 7.03 10.66 8.41
C GLU A 115 5.95 11.75 8.31
N ALA A 116 4.91 11.66 9.12
CA ALA A 116 3.83 12.61 9.15
C ALA A 116 4.23 13.86 9.93
N SER A 117 3.85 15.03 9.42
CA SER A 117 3.97 16.27 10.19
C SER A 117 3.10 16.22 11.43
N HIS A 118 3.52 16.92 12.48
CA HIS A 118 2.74 17.09 13.71
C HIS A 118 1.27 17.51 13.45
N LYS A 119 1.07 18.41 12.48
CA LYS A 119 -0.27 18.84 12.05
C LYS A 119 -1.10 17.68 11.50
N GLN A 120 -0.53 16.87 10.61
CA GLN A 120 -1.22 15.71 10.02
C GLN A 120 -1.62 14.69 11.09
N ILE A 121 -0.74 14.39 12.05
CA ILE A 121 -1.06 13.47 13.16
C ILE A 121 -2.19 14.06 14.01
N MET A 122 -2.10 15.33 14.37
CA MET A 122 -3.08 16.01 15.23
C MET A 122 -4.47 16.11 14.57
N GLU A 123 -4.55 16.26 13.26
CA GLU A 123 -5.79 16.35 12.48
C GLU A 123 -6.35 14.97 12.09
N ASN A 124 -5.53 13.91 12.16
CA ASN A 124 -5.98 12.56 11.82
C ASN A 124 -6.93 12.02 12.90
N ALA A 125 -8.23 11.98 12.57
CA ALA A 125 -9.27 11.51 13.49
C ALA A 125 -9.12 10.03 13.88
N GLU A 126 -8.60 9.18 12.99
CA GLU A 126 -8.45 7.74 13.22
C GLU A 126 -7.39 7.45 14.29
N ILE A 127 -6.19 8.03 14.16
CA ILE A 127 -5.14 7.92 15.18
C ILE A 127 -5.64 8.44 16.54
N ASN A 128 -6.27 9.62 16.54
CA ASN A 128 -6.82 10.19 17.77
C ASN A 128 -7.88 9.29 18.43
N ASN A 129 -8.71 8.61 17.62
CA ASN A 129 -9.68 7.65 18.13
C ASN A 129 -8.99 6.44 18.75
N ILE A 130 -8.01 5.82 18.08
CA ILE A 130 -7.27 4.67 18.62
C ILE A 130 -6.61 5.03 19.96
N ILE A 131 -5.92 6.17 20.01
CA ILE A 131 -5.28 6.67 21.24
C ILE A 131 -6.30 6.84 22.36
N LYS A 132 -7.45 7.44 22.06
CA LYS A 132 -8.51 7.65 23.04
C LYS A 132 -9.14 6.32 23.50
N ILE A 133 -9.38 5.38 22.58
CA ILE A 133 -9.98 4.06 22.88
C ILE A 133 -9.10 3.26 23.81
N VAL A 134 -7.80 3.19 23.49
CA VAL A 134 -6.81 2.40 24.20
C VAL A 134 -6.33 3.11 25.48
N GLY A 135 -6.43 4.43 25.54
CA GLY A 135 -5.91 5.22 26.67
C GLY A 135 -4.40 5.50 26.56
N LEU A 136 -3.91 5.65 25.33
CA LEU A 136 -2.50 5.92 25.06
C LEU A 136 -2.13 7.38 25.33
N GLN A 137 -0.89 7.62 25.77
CA GLN A 137 -0.37 8.95 26.08
C GLN A 137 1.03 9.12 25.48
N TYR A 138 1.21 10.12 24.61
CA TYR A 138 2.46 10.37 23.89
C TYR A 138 3.68 10.70 24.76
N LYS A 139 3.48 11.17 26.00
CA LYS A 139 4.57 11.49 26.96
C LYS A 139 4.92 10.34 27.90
N LYS A 140 4.15 9.25 27.88
CA LYS A 140 4.29 8.16 28.84
C LYS A 140 5.10 7.03 28.22
N SER A 141 6.14 6.57 28.94
CA SER A 141 6.77 5.29 28.62
C SER A 141 5.98 4.18 29.31
N TYR A 142 5.74 3.08 28.58
CA TYR A 142 4.99 1.91 29.05
C TYR A 142 5.93 0.75 29.36
N GLU A 143 6.94 0.98 30.20
CA GLU A 143 7.94 -0.03 30.58
C GLU A 143 7.58 -0.80 31.85
N ASP A 144 6.87 -0.14 32.77
CA ASP A 144 6.55 -0.66 34.09
C ASP A 144 5.09 -1.14 34.20
N PRO A 145 4.77 -2.08 35.11
CA PRO A 145 3.40 -2.57 35.28
C PRO A 145 2.36 -1.49 35.64
N GLU A 146 2.76 -0.41 36.32
CA GLU A 146 1.84 0.67 36.71
C GLU A 146 1.47 1.55 35.51
N SER A 147 2.43 1.80 34.60
CA SER A 147 2.12 2.49 33.34
C SER A 147 1.19 1.65 32.46
N LEU A 148 1.38 0.34 32.38
CA LEU A 148 0.46 -0.55 31.65
C LEU A 148 -0.96 -0.51 32.21
N LYS A 149 -1.15 -0.48 33.54
CA LYS A 149 -2.48 -0.38 34.18
C LYS A 149 -3.28 0.87 33.78
N THR A 150 -2.63 1.90 33.25
CA THR A 150 -3.32 3.11 32.78
C THR A 150 -4.02 2.93 31.44
N LEU A 151 -3.68 1.89 30.69
CA LEU A 151 -4.35 1.53 29.44
C LEU A 151 -5.77 0.99 29.71
N ARG A 152 -6.68 1.29 28.79
CA ARG A 152 -8.06 0.77 28.79
C ARG A 152 -8.16 -0.63 28.20
N TYR A 153 -7.20 -1.02 27.38
CA TYR A 153 -7.05 -2.34 26.79
C TYR A 153 -5.60 -2.80 26.99
N GLY A 154 -5.40 -4.04 27.40
CA GLY A 154 -4.06 -4.62 27.54
C GLY A 154 -3.48 -5.12 26.23
N LYS A 155 -4.33 -5.38 25.22
CA LYS A 155 -3.90 -5.85 23.91
C LYS A 155 -4.69 -5.22 22.78
N ILE A 156 -4.09 -5.20 21.60
CA ILE A 156 -4.73 -4.90 20.33
C ILE A 156 -4.61 -6.11 19.42
N MET A 157 -5.73 -6.59 18.91
CA MET A 157 -5.80 -7.66 17.94
C MET A 157 -6.12 -7.08 16.56
N ILE A 158 -5.26 -7.32 15.59
CA ILE A 158 -5.39 -6.82 14.23
C ILE A 158 -6.15 -7.85 13.39
N MET A 159 -7.24 -7.44 12.77
CA MET A 159 -8.09 -8.30 11.95
C MET A 159 -8.30 -7.64 10.57
N THR A 160 -7.42 -7.98 9.64
CA THR A 160 -7.44 -7.49 8.26
C THR A 160 -7.87 -8.60 7.31
N ASP A 161 -8.21 -8.23 6.08
CA ASP A 161 -8.34 -9.22 5.02
C ASP A 161 -6.99 -9.95 4.87
N GLN A 162 -7.04 -11.27 4.61
CA GLN A 162 -5.84 -12.09 4.47
C GLN A 162 -5.27 -11.95 3.05
N ASP A 163 -5.06 -10.69 2.66
CA ASP A 163 -4.46 -10.25 1.43
C ASP A 163 -3.25 -9.34 1.72
N GLN A 164 -2.60 -8.89 0.66
CA GLN A 164 -1.38 -8.11 0.76
C GLN A 164 -1.63 -6.69 1.30
N ASP A 165 -2.78 -6.06 0.98
CA ASP A 165 -3.09 -4.72 1.49
C ASP A 165 -3.42 -4.80 3.01
N GLY A 166 -4.00 -5.90 3.47
CA GLY A 166 -4.16 -6.23 4.89
C GLY A 166 -2.82 -6.33 5.61
N SER A 167 -1.84 -7.05 5.04
CA SER A 167 -0.47 -7.09 5.57
C SER A 167 0.17 -5.69 5.67
N HIS A 168 -0.11 -4.79 4.73
CA HIS A 168 0.34 -3.41 4.83
C HIS A 168 -0.33 -2.64 5.99
N ILE A 169 -1.64 -2.82 6.21
CA ILE A 169 -2.35 -2.23 7.35
C ILE A 169 -1.78 -2.73 8.68
N LYS A 170 -1.51 -4.04 8.81
CA LYS A 170 -0.82 -4.62 9.97
C LYS A 170 0.53 -3.93 10.20
N GLY A 171 1.34 -3.80 9.16
CA GLY A 171 2.65 -3.14 9.24
C GLY A 171 2.56 -1.66 9.65
N LEU A 172 1.57 -0.92 9.15
CA LEU A 172 1.34 0.47 9.54
C LEU A 172 0.91 0.60 11.01
N LEU A 173 0.09 -0.33 11.52
CA LEU A 173 -0.24 -0.39 12.95
C LEU A 173 0.98 -0.70 13.83
N ILE A 174 1.78 -1.69 13.42
CA ILE A 174 3.04 -2.03 14.10
C ILE A 174 3.97 -0.81 14.13
N ASN A 175 4.15 -0.13 12.99
CA ASN A 175 4.96 1.10 12.92
C ASN A 175 4.36 2.24 13.76
N PHE A 176 3.04 2.36 13.83
CA PHE A 176 2.37 3.36 14.67
C PHE A 176 2.70 3.16 16.16
N ILE A 177 2.61 1.92 16.65
CA ILE A 177 2.97 1.62 18.04
C ILE A 177 4.48 1.70 18.23
N HIS A 178 5.29 1.13 17.35
CA HIS A 178 6.76 1.17 17.44
C HIS A 178 7.31 2.60 17.44
N HIS A 179 6.79 3.50 16.61
CA HIS A 179 7.29 4.87 16.55
C HIS A 179 6.96 5.68 17.81
N ASN A 180 5.78 5.47 18.40
CA ASN A 180 5.31 6.28 19.53
C ASN A 180 5.60 5.66 20.90
N TRP A 181 5.52 4.33 21.00
CA TRP A 181 5.67 3.55 22.24
C TRP A 181 6.40 2.21 22.00
N PRO A 182 7.71 2.24 21.70
CA PRO A 182 8.48 1.01 21.43
C PRO A 182 8.39 -0.04 22.54
N SER A 183 8.28 0.38 23.81
CA SER A 183 8.18 -0.53 24.96
C SER A 183 6.97 -1.46 24.88
N LEU A 184 5.85 -1.03 24.29
CA LEU A 184 4.65 -1.87 24.16
C LEU A 184 4.88 -3.11 23.30
N LEU A 185 5.76 -3.06 22.28
CA LEU A 185 6.04 -4.22 21.44
C LEU A 185 6.64 -5.38 22.25
N LYS A 186 7.37 -5.07 23.32
CA LYS A 186 8.01 -6.04 24.22
C LYS A 186 7.03 -6.74 25.17
N HIS A 187 5.81 -6.21 25.31
CA HIS A 187 4.81 -6.71 26.24
C HIS A 187 3.75 -7.62 25.59
N GLY A 188 3.97 -8.08 24.35
CA GLY A 188 2.97 -8.88 23.62
C GLY A 188 1.66 -8.10 23.42
N PHE A 189 1.77 -6.79 23.24
CA PHE A 189 0.64 -5.87 23.13
C PHE A 189 -0.15 -6.04 21.82
N LEU A 190 0.50 -6.55 20.78
CA LEU A 190 -0.08 -6.75 19.45
C LEU A 190 -0.31 -8.23 19.19
N GLU A 191 -1.52 -8.56 18.75
CA GLU A 191 -1.94 -9.86 18.24
C GLU A 191 -2.53 -9.66 16.84
N GLU A 192 -2.59 -10.72 16.06
CA GLU A 192 -3.39 -10.77 14.84
C GLU A 192 -4.37 -11.93 14.88
N LEU A 193 -5.50 -11.74 14.20
CA LEU A 193 -6.48 -12.77 13.95
C LEU A 193 -6.45 -13.13 12.46
N ILE A 194 -5.86 -14.28 12.14
CA ILE A 194 -5.81 -14.78 10.77
C ILE A 194 -7.11 -15.51 10.41
N THR A 195 -7.48 -15.52 9.15
CA THR A 195 -8.61 -16.29 8.61
C THR A 195 -8.17 -17.11 7.40
N PRO A 196 -8.82 -18.25 7.10
CA PRO A 196 -8.42 -19.07 5.97
C PRO A 196 -8.70 -18.36 4.65
N ILE A 197 -7.75 -18.45 3.72
CA ILE A 197 -7.84 -17.85 2.38
C ILE A 197 -8.51 -18.78 1.37
N VAL A 198 -8.44 -20.09 1.59
CA VAL A 198 -9.02 -21.12 0.72
C VAL A 198 -9.64 -22.19 1.60
N LYS A 199 -10.87 -22.58 1.26
CA LYS A 199 -11.49 -23.78 1.81
C LYS A 199 -11.76 -24.79 0.71
N ALA A 200 -11.30 -26.02 0.91
CA ALA A 200 -11.65 -27.16 0.08
C ALA A 200 -12.69 -28.00 0.81
N SER A 201 -13.85 -28.23 0.19
CA SER A 201 -14.95 -29.00 0.76
C SER A 201 -15.28 -30.21 -0.11
N LYS A 202 -15.46 -31.37 0.52
CA LYS A 202 -15.91 -32.60 -0.14
C LYS A 202 -16.76 -33.41 0.83
N ASN A 203 -18.03 -33.61 0.49
CA ASN A 203 -19.01 -34.26 1.36
C ASN A 203 -19.10 -33.56 2.74
N LYS A 204 -18.67 -34.23 3.82
CA LYS A 204 -18.61 -33.69 5.19
C LYS A 204 -17.21 -33.26 5.62
N GLN A 205 -16.21 -33.38 4.74
CA GLN A 205 -14.84 -32.96 5.02
C GLN A 205 -14.62 -31.53 4.53
N GLU A 206 -14.10 -30.69 5.40
CA GLU A 206 -13.67 -29.33 5.08
C GLU A 206 -12.21 -29.16 5.50
N LEU A 207 -11.39 -28.68 4.57
CA LEU A 207 -9.99 -28.34 4.79
C LEU A 207 -9.83 -26.84 4.58
N SER A 208 -9.19 -26.19 5.55
CA SER A 208 -8.95 -24.74 5.54
C SER A 208 -7.46 -24.47 5.40
N PHE A 209 -7.09 -23.63 4.44
CA PHE A 209 -5.71 -23.24 4.15
C PHE A 209 -5.54 -21.75 4.39
N TYR A 210 -4.41 -21.37 4.99
CA TYR A 210 -4.13 -20.00 5.42
C TYR A 210 -3.07 -19.31 4.55
N SER A 211 -2.47 -20.05 3.60
CA SER A 211 -1.61 -19.51 2.56
C SER A 211 -1.84 -20.19 1.21
N ILE A 212 -1.59 -19.46 0.11
CA ILE A 212 -1.74 -20.02 -1.25
C ILE A 212 -0.70 -21.13 -1.48
N PRO A 213 0.57 -20.98 -1.07
CA PRO A 213 1.55 -22.05 -1.20
C PRO A 213 1.13 -23.34 -0.48
N GLU A 214 0.57 -23.26 0.73
CA GLU A 214 0.03 -24.42 1.47
C GLU A 214 -1.07 -25.14 0.67
N PHE A 215 -2.01 -24.38 0.09
CA PHE A 215 -3.07 -24.93 -0.75
C PHE A 215 -2.52 -25.57 -2.04
N ASP A 216 -1.55 -24.93 -2.69
CA ASP A 216 -0.92 -25.45 -3.91
C ASP A 216 -0.12 -26.73 -3.64
N GLU A 217 0.56 -26.83 -2.49
CA GLU A 217 1.21 -28.06 -2.05
C GLU A 217 0.19 -29.18 -1.85
N TRP A 218 -0.92 -28.92 -1.16
CA TRP A 218 -2.01 -29.89 -1.01
C TRP A 218 -2.57 -30.33 -2.37
N LYS A 219 -2.78 -29.39 -3.30
CA LYS A 219 -3.30 -29.68 -4.64
C LYS A 219 -2.37 -30.56 -5.47
N LYS A 220 -1.05 -30.41 -5.32
CA LYS A 220 -0.03 -31.23 -6.00
C LYS A 220 -0.02 -32.68 -5.49
N HIS A 221 -0.21 -32.90 -4.19
CA HIS A 221 -0.18 -34.24 -3.59
C HIS A 221 -1.52 -34.98 -3.68
N MET A 222 -2.63 -34.27 -3.95
CA MET A 222 -3.98 -34.84 -4.01
C MET A 222 -4.39 -35.18 -5.46
N GLU A 223 -4.36 -36.46 -5.83
CA GLU A 223 -4.73 -36.94 -7.18
C GLU A 223 -6.17 -36.57 -7.58
N ASN A 224 -7.10 -36.62 -6.64
CA ASN A 224 -8.54 -36.37 -6.87
C ASN A 224 -9.01 -34.97 -6.43
N HIS A 225 -8.14 -33.95 -6.52
CA HIS A 225 -8.48 -32.58 -6.11
C HIS A 225 -9.67 -31.98 -6.89
N LYS A 226 -9.92 -32.42 -8.15
CA LYS A 226 -11.07 -31.96 -8.97
C LYS A 226 -12.44 -32.31 -8.37
N ALA A 227 -12.52 -33.31 -7.49
CA ALA A 227 -13.75 -33.68 -6.80
C ALA A 227 -14.06 -32.78 -5.60
N TRP A 228 -13.13 -31.90 -5.20
CA TRP A 228 -13.32 -30.96 -4.10
C TRP A 228 -13.89 -29.64 -4.63
N LYS A 229 -14.86 -29.09 -3.92
CA LYS A 229 -15.33 -27.74 -4.15
C LYS A 229 -14.39 -26.76 -3.43
N ILE A 230 -13.65 -26.00 -4.23
CA ILE A 230 -12.68 -25.00 -3.75
C ILE A 230 -13.39 -23.64 -3.71
N LYS A 231 -13.31 -22.96 -2.58
CA LYS A 231 -13.82 -21.59 -2.39
C LYS A 231 -12.69 -20.70 -1.90
N TYR A 232 -12.46 -19.59 -2.62
CA TYR A 232 -11.49 -18.57 -2.26
C TYR A 232 -12.16 -17.48 -1.41
N TYR A 233 -11.50 -17.07 -0.33
CA TYR A 233 -11.94 -16.06 0.63
C TYR A 233 -11.07 -14.82 0.46
N LYS A 234 -11.54 -13.89 -0.38
CA LYS A 234 -10.77 -12.70 -0.78
C LYS A 234 -10.87 -11.53 0.19
N GLY A 235 -11.89 -11.54 1.04
CA GLY A 235 -12.07 -10.56 2.10
C GLY A 235 -12.94 -11.12 3.20
N LEU A 236 -12.83 -10.54 4.39
CA LEU A 236 -13.50 -11.00 5.61
C LEU A 236 -15.02 -10.99 5.47
N GLY A 237 -15.58 -10.11 4.63
CA GLY A 237 -17.01 -10.09 4.30
C GLY A 237 -17.52 -11.32 3.54
N THR A 238 -16.62 -12.17 3.01
CA THR A 238 -16.99 -13.42 2.31
C THR A 238 -17.38 -14.53 3.29
N SER A 239 -16.88 -14.45 4.52
CA SER A 239 -17.17 -15.41 5.58
C SER A 239 -18.56 -15.17 6.14
N THR A 240 -19.32 -16.25 6.34
CA THR A 240 -20.64 -16.20 6.95
C THR A 240 -20.54 -15.97 8.45
N ALA A 241 -21.63 -15.50 9.08
CA ALA A 241 -21.69 -15.36 10.53
C ALA A 241 -21.50 -16.70 11.28
N LYS A 242 -21.82 -17.84 10.64
CA LYS A 242 -21.57 -19.17 11.21
C LYS A 242 -20.05 -19.45 11.26
N GLU A 243 -19.36 -19.23 10.15
CA GLU A 243 -17.90 -19.39 10.09
C GLU A 243 -17.19 -18.44 11.04
N ALA A 244 -17.68 -17.20 11.19
CA ALA A 244 -17.17 -16.25 12.17
C ALA A 244 -17.20 -16.85 13.59
N LYS A 245 -18.31 -17.47 13.98
CA LYS A 245 -18.42 -18.10 15.30
C LYS A 245 -17.47 -19.29 15.45
N GLU A 246 -17.26 -20.06 14.39
CA GLU A 246 -16.28 -21.17 14.38
C GLU A 246 -14.84 -20.66 14.55
N TYR A 247 -14.45 -19.60 13.85
CA TYR A 247 -13.13 -18.99 13.99
C TYR A 247 -12.87 -18.49 15.41
N PHE A 248 -13.87 -17.85 16.01
CA PHE A 248 -13.78 -17.32 17.37
C PHE A 248 -13.89 -18.40 18.44
N ALA A 249 -14.52 -19.53 18.15
CA ALA A 249 -14.52 -20.71 19.02
C ALA A 249 -13.14 -21.38 19.04
N ASP A 250 -12.47 -21.45 17.89
CA ASP A 250 -11.09 -21.94 17.76
C ASP A 250 -10.07 -20.79 17.74
N MET A 251 -10.15 -19.93 18.76
CA MET A 251 -9.27 -18.76 18.88
C MET A 251 -7.79 -19.16 18.96
N GLU A 252 -7.46 -20.35 19.47
CA GLU A 252 -6.09 -20.82 19.59
C GLU A 252 -5.42 -21.00 18.22
N ARG A 253 -6.15 -21.47 17.21
CA ARG A 253 -5.64 -21.60 15.83
C ARG A 253 -5.53 -20.26 15.10
N HIS A 254 -6.47 -19.35 15.36
CA HIS A 254 -6.62 -18.10 14.59
C HIS A 254 -5.85 -16.93 15.19
N ARG A 255 -5.56 -16.95 16.49
CA ARG A 255 -4.80 -15.91 17.17
C ARG A 255 -3.30 -16.18 17.07
N ILE A 256 -2.58 -15.20 16.53
CA ILE A 256 -1.12 -15.20 16.50
C ILE A 256 -0.61 -13.99 17.28
N LEU A 257 0.31 -14.23 18.21
CA LEU A 257 0.91 -13.17 19.01
C LEU A 257 2.16 -12.63 18.31
N PHE A 258 2.31 -11.32 18.22
CA PHE A 258 3.58 -10.73 17.81
C PHE A 258 4.58 -10.76 18.98
N GLU A 259 5.69 -11.45 18.77
CA GLU A 259 6.76 -11.59 19.75
C GLU A 259 7.94 -10.69 19.39
N TYR A 260 8.39 -9.90 20.37
CA TYR A 260 9.61 -9.12 20.21
C TYR A 260 10.82 -9.99 20.58
N ALA A 261 11.67 -10.27 19.60
CA ALA A 261 12.84 -11.14 19.72
C ALA A 261 14.17 -10.37 19.85
N GLY A 262 14.19 -9.06 19.59
CA GLY A 262 15.41 -8.26 19.76
C GLY A 262 15.49 -7.02 18.88
N PRO A 263 16.66 -6.35 18.84
CA PRO A 263 16.85 -5.10 18.09
C PRO A 263 16.70 -5.26 16.56
N GLU A 264 16.76 -6.50 16.06
CA GLU A 264 16.49 -6.80 14.64
C GLU A 264 15.05 -6.47 14.24
N ASP A 265 14.10 -6.54 15.18
CA ASP A 265 12.72 -6.14 14.98
C ASP A 265 12.60 -4.62 14.76
N ASP A 266 13.27 -3.83 15.60
CA ASP A 266 13.30 -2.37 15.49
C ASP A 266 13.92 -1.94 14.14
N ALA A 267 14.99 -2.64 13.74
CA ALA A 267 15.69 -2.41 12.48
C ALA A 267 14.79 -2.75 11.28
N ALA A 268 14.10 -3.89 11.31
CA ALA A 268 13.19 -4.32 10.25
C ALA A 268 11.98 -3.37 10.10
N ILE A 269 11.36 -2.96 11.21
CA ILE A 269 10.25 -1.98 11.16
C ILE A 269 10.74 -0.64 10.62
N THR A 270 11.93 -0.19 11.04
CA THR A 270 12.51 1.06 10.54
C THR A 270 12.87 0.98 9.06
N LEU A 271 13.40 -0.15 8.59
CA LEU A 271 13.66 -0.42 7.16
C LEU A 271 12.39 -0.25 6.33
N ALA A 272 11.30 -0.87 6.76
CA ALA A 272 10.03 -0.84 6.05
C ALA A 272 9.43 0.57 5.93
N PHE A 273 9.39 1.36 7.02
CA PHE A 273 8.56 2.57 7.08
C PHE A 273 9.30 3.90 7.10
N SER A 274 10.63 3.91 7.20
CA SER A 274 11.43 5.15 7.21
C SER A 274 11.65 5.68 5.79
N LYS A 275 11.37 6.96 5.53
CA LYS A 275 11.69 7.59 4.22
C LYS A 275 13.18 7.73 3.95
N LYS A 276 14.02 7.59 4.97
CA LYS A 276 15.48 7.66 4.81
C LYS A 276 16.11 6.35 4.32
N LYS A 277 15.37 5.23 4.39
CA LYS A 277 15.87 3.88 4.06
C LYS A 277 15.43 3.40 2.68
N ILE A 278 15.26 4.31 1.72
CA ILE A 278 14.81 3.97 0.37
C ILE A 278 15.80 3.04 -0.34
N GLU A 279 17.10 3.35 -0.29
CA GLU A 279 18.12 2.52 -0.95
C GLU A 279 18.24 1.14 -0.29
N GLU A 280 18.20 1.06 1.05
CA GLU A 280 18.18 -0.22 1.78
C GLU A 280 16.95 -1.06 1.39
N ARG A 281 15.76 -0.43 1.20
CA ARG A 281 14.56 -1.16 0.73
C ARG A 281 14.69 -1.68 -0.69
N LYS A 282 15.42 -0.99 -1.58
CA LYS A 282 15.68 -1.47 -2.94
C LYS A 282 16.52 -2.73 -2.90
N GLU A 283 17.58 -2.75 -2.09
CA GLU A 283 18.41 -3.94 -1.92
C GLU A 283 17.60 -5.09 -1.30
N TRP A 284 16.84 -4.80 -0.24
CA TRP A 284 15.93 -5.75 0.41
C TRP A 284 14.94 -6.41 -0.57
N LEU A 285 14.28 -5.61 -1.41
CA LEU A 285 13.37 -6.12 -2.44
C LEU A 285 14.10 -6.88 -3.54
N THR A 286 15.29 -6.40 -3.93
CA THR A 286 16.11 -7.07 -4.95
C THR A 286 16.45 -8.48 -4.47
N ASN A 287 17.01 -8.61 -3.26
CA ASN A 287 17.36 -9.90 -2.67
C ASN A 287 16.17 -10.86 -2.63
N PHE A 288 14.99 -10.38 -2.25
CA PHE A 288 13.76 -11.16 -2.27
C PHE A 288 13.36 -11.62 -3.69
N MET A 289 13.40 -10.72 -4.67
CA MET A 289 13.08 -11.05 -6.06
C MET A 289 14.07 -12.07 -6.63
N GLU A 290 15.36 -11.97 -6.28
CA GLU A 290 16.39 -12.90 -6.72
C GLU A 290 16.21 -14.29 -6.12
N ASP A 291 15.96 -14.36 -4.82
CA ASP A 291 15.68 -15.61 -4.11
C ASP A 291 14.40 -16.28 -4.66
N ARG A 292 13.32 -15.50 -4.88
CA ARG A 292 12.09 -16.00 -5.52
C ARG A 292 12.35 -16.52 -6.94
N ARG A 293 13.17 -15.82 -7.73
CA ARG A 293 13.58 -16.25 -9.07
C ARG A 293 14.37 -17.55 -9.01
N GLN A 294 15.35 -17.67 -8.11
CA GLN A 294 16.16 -18.88 -7.95
C GLN A 294 15.31 -20.07 -7.53
N ARG A 295 14.44 -19.92 -6.52
CA ARG A 295 13.52 -21.01 -6.10
C ARG A 295 12.66 -21.50 -7.25
N ARG A 296 12.11 -20.59 -8.06
CA ARG A 296 11.31 -20.94 -9.25
C ARG A 296 12.13 -21.71 -10.28
N LEU A 297 13.37 -21.30 -10.55
CA LEU A 297 14.27 -21.99 -11.49
C LEU A 297 14.64 -23.40 -11.01
N HIS A 298 14.79 -23.59 -9.69
CA HIS A 298 15.10 -24.88 -9.08
C HIS A 298 13.85 -25.72 -8.75
N GLY A 299 12.64 -25.25 -9.04
CA GLY A 299 11.39 -25.95 -8.72
C GLY A 299 11.14 -26.12 -7.23
N LEU A 300 11.77 -25.31 -6.38
CA LEU A 300 11.59 -25.32 -4.93
C LEU A 300 10.27 -24.65 -4.52
N PRO A 301 9.60 -25.11 -3.46
CA PRO A 301 8.38 -24.48 -2.95
C PRO A 301 8.67 -23.06 -2.44
N GLU A 302 7.66 -22.19 -2.53
CA GLU A 302 7.72 -20.86 -1.89
C GLU A 302 7.56 -21.03 -0.37
N GLN A 303 8.32 -20.25 0.40
CA GLN A 303 8.15 -20.21 1.85
C GLN A 303 6.86 -19.47 2.20
N PHE A 304 6.11 -19.98 3.18
CA PHE A 304 4.87 -19.38 3.64
C PHE A 304 4.81 -19.32 5.17
N LEU A 305 4.04 -18.36 5.68
CA LEU A 305 3.70 -18.25 7.10
C LEU A 305 2.38 -18.97 7.40
N TYR A 306 2.06 -19.11 8.69
CA TYR A 306 0.77 -19.58 9.19
C TYR A 306 0.49 -21.08 9.01
N GLY A 307 1.56 -21.87 8.99
CA GLY A 307 1.45 -23.32 9.15
C GLY A 307 0.71 -23.70 10.43
N THR A 308 0.33 -24.97 10.53
CA THR A 308 -0.58 -25.48 11.58
C THR A 308 -0.09 -25.28 13.02
N THR A 309 1.20 -25.04 13.24
CA THR A 309 1.81 -24.91 14.56
C THR A 309 2.16 -23.47 14.96
N THR A 310 1.95 -22.50 14.07
CA THR A 310 2.37 -21.12 14.32
C THR A 310 1.43 -20.43 15.32
N LYS A 311 1.95 -20.16 16.54
CA LYS A 311 1.24 -19.40 17.59
C LYS A 311 1.81 -18.00 17.82
N HIS A 312 3.07 -17.81 17.43
CA HIS A 312 3.83 -16.58 17.61
C HIS A 312 4.52 -16.23 16.30
N LEU A 313 4.68 -14.94 16.03
CA LEU A 313 5.37 -14.41 14.86
C LEU A 313 6.25 -13.25 15.30
N THR A 314 7.53 -13.25 14.94
CA THR A 314 8.42 -12.13 15.25
C THR A 314 8.14 -10.96 14.32
N TYR A 315 8.41 -9.73 14.76
CA TYR A 315 8.24 -8.56 13.88
C TYR A 315 9.19 -8.63 12.68
N ASN A 316 10.42 -9.10 12.86
CA ASN A 316 11.36 -9.34 11.76
C ASN A 316 10.80 -10.32 10.73
N ASP A 317 10.27 -11.47 11.17
CA ASP A 317 9.67 -12.46 10.26
C ASP A 317 8.44 -11.89 9.54
N PHE A 318 7.59 -11.17 10.26
CA PHE A 318 6.45 -10.49 9.65
C PHE A 318 6.89 -9.53 8.52
N ILE A 319 7.88 -8.68 8.79
CA ILE A 319 8.39 -7.73 7.78
C ILE A 319 8.98 -8.48 6.58
N ASN A 320 9.85 -9.47 6.84
CA ASN A 320 10.66 -10.12 5.81
C ASN A 320 9.96 -11.28 5.08
N LYS A 321 8.85 -11.81 5.59
CA LYS A 321 8.11 -12.94 4.99
C LYS A 321 6.70 -12.57 4.56
N GLU A 322 6.07 -11.54 5.14
CA GLU A 322 4.70 -11.13 4.80
C GLU A 322 4.65 -9.72 4.17
N LEU A 323 5.17 -8.70 4.86
CA LEU A 323 5.10 -7.31 4.35
C LEU A 323 5.90 -7.14 3.05
N ILE A 324 6.95 -7.92 2.85
CA ILE A 324 7.72 -7.93 1.60
C ILE A 324 6.88 -8.37 0.40
N LEU A 325 5.88 -9.25 0.61
CA LEU A 325 4.98 -9.72 -0.44
C LEU A 325 4.10 -8.56 -0.91
N PHE A 326 3.57 -7.78 0.02
CA PHE A 326 2.88 -6.53 -0.29
C PHE A 326 3.78 -5.57 -1.06
N SER A 327 5.01 -5.37 -0.58
CA SER A 327 5.96 -4.44 -1.18
C SER A 327 6.28 -4.81 -2.64
N ASN A 328 6.48 -6.10 -2.91
CA ASN A 328 6.71 -6.60 -4.26
C ASN A 328 5.45 -6.48 -5.13
N SER A 329 4.28 -6.83 -4.62
CA SER A 329 3.04 -6.74 -5.40
C SER A 329 2.58 -5.30 -5.61
N ASP A 330 2.94 -4.37 -4.74
CA ASP A 330 2.76 -2.94 -4.98
C ASP A 330 3.60 -2.46 -6.16
N ASN A 331 4.85 -2.94 -6.28
CA ASN A 331 5.67 -2.69 -7.46
C ASN A 331 5.04 -3.30 -8.71
N GLU A 332 4.60 -4.57 -8.65
CA GLU A 332 3.99 -5.27 -9.79
C GLU A 332 2.74 -4.55 -10.32
N ARG A 333 1.91 -3.97 -9.43
CA ARG A 333 0.71 -3.23 -9.84
C ARG A 333 0.96 -1.77 -10.21
N SER A 334 2.01 -1.15 -9.66
CA SER A 334 2.29 0.27 -9.84
C SER A 334 3.26 0.57 -10.99
N ILE A 335 4.20 -0.33 -11.26
CA ILE A 335 5.24 -0.16 -12.29
C ILE A 335 4.82 -0.92 -13.55
N PRO A 336 4.76 -0.25 -14.72
CA PRO A 336 4.45 -0.93 -15.97
C PRO A 336 5.58 -1.90 -16.37
N SER A 337 5.22 -2.96 -17.11
CA SER A 337 6.22 -3.84 -17.73
C SER A 337 6.83 -3.17 -18.97
N LEU A 338 7.72 -3.86 -19.67
CA LEU A 338 8.33 -3.42 -20.93
C LEU A 338 7.29 -3.16 -22.03
N ASP A 339 6.07 -3.70 -21.89
CA ASP A 339 4.93 -3.42 -22.76
C ASP A 339 4.26 -2.06 -22.50
N GLY A 340 4.68 -1.34 -21.46
CA GLY A 340 4.13 -0.05 -21.06
C GLY A 340 2.83 -0.15 -20.26
N PHE A 341 2.37 -1.35 -19.89
CA PHE A 341 1.13 -1.54 -19.14
C PHE A 341 1.34 -2.00 -17.71
N LYS A 342 0.52 -1.45 -16.83
CA LYS A 342 0.24 -2.01 -15.51
C LYS A 342 -0.74 -3.19 -15.64
N PRO A 343 -0.75 -4.17 -14.71
CA PRO A 343 -1.65 -5.32 -14.77
C PRO A 343 -3.12 -4.95 -14.98
N GLY A 344 -3.64 -3.93 -14.27
CA GLY A 344 -5.02 -3.47 -14.44
C GLY A 344 -5.33 -2.99 -15.86
N GLN A 345 -4.41 -2.28 -16.52
CA GLN A 345 -4.58 -1.85 -17.90
C GLN A 345 -4.55 -3.05 -18.86
N ARG A 346 -3.67 -4.02 -18.60
CA ARG A 346 -3.56 -5.24 -19.40
C ARG A 346 -4.83 -6.11 -19.30
N LYS A 347 -5.42 -6.20 -18.12
CA LYS A 347 -6.72 -6.85 -17.86
C LYS A 347 -7.86 -6.21 -18.64
N VAL A 348 -7.92 -4.88 -18.66
CA VAL A 348 -8.90 -4.13 -19.46
C VAL A 348 -8.75 -4.46 -20.95
N LEU A 349 -7.54 -4.35 -21.51
CA LEU A 349 -7.30 -4.62 -22.93
C LEU A 349 -7.56 -6.08 -23.29
N TYR A 350 -7.12 -7.02 -22.46
CA TYR A 350 -7.40 -8.45 -22.63
C TYR A 350 -8.90 -8.71 -22.75
N THR A 351 -9.70 -8.11 -21.88
CA THR A 351 -11.16 -8.26 -21.89
C THR A 351 -11.77 -7.65 -23.14
N CYS A 352 -11.35 -6.44 -23.54
CA CYS A 352 -11.83 -5.81 -24.78
C CYS A 352 -11.51 -6.68 -26.01
N PHE A 353 -10.33 -7.28 -26.05
CA PHE A 353 -9.92 -8.19 -27.12
C PHE A 353 -10.71 -9.50 -27.14
N LYS A 354 -11.01 -10.04 -25.95
CA LYS A 354 -11.77 -11.28 -25.79
C LYS A 354 -13.25 -11.10 -26.15
N ARG A 355 -13.86 -9.98 -25.76
CA ARG A 355 -15.25 -9.65 -26.09
C ARG A 355 -15.41 -9.28 -27.57
N ASN A 356 -14.39 -8.66 -28.17
CA ASN A 356 -14.40 -8.20 -29.57
C ASN A 356 -15.66 -7.39 -29.93
N ASP A 357 -16.15 -6.60 -28.97
CA ASP A 357 -17.34 -5.79 -29.13
C ASP A 357 -17.11 -4.73 -30.22
N LYS A 358 -17.97 -4.72 -31.24
CA LYS A 358 -17.99 -3.68 -32.30
C LYS A 358 -18.84 -2.47 -31.94
N ARG A 359 -19.71 -2.62 -30.93
CA ARG A 359 -20.59 -1.57 -30.42
C ARG A 359 -19.98 -0.97 -29.16
N GLU A 360 -20.38 0.25 -28.84
CA GLU A 360 -19.99 0.92 -27.60
C GLU A 360 -20.61 0.24 -26.38
N VAL A 361 -19.86 0.24 -25.29
CA VAL A 361 -20.27 -0.33 -24.00
C VAL A 361 -20.10 0.72 -22.91
N LYS A 362 -21.01 0.75 -21.94
CA LYS A 362 -20.88 1.66 -20.78
C LYS A 362 -19.63 1.29 -19.99
N VAL A 363 -18.87 2.29 -19.52
CA VAL A 363 -17.65 2.05 -18.75
C VAL A 363 -17.92 1.22 -17.50
N ALA A 364 -19.03 1.47 -16.80
CA ALA A 364 -19.42 0.67 -15.63
C ALA A 364 -19.67 -0.82 -15.98
N GLN A 365 -20.30 -1.11 -17.13
CA GLN A 365 -20.56 -2.48 -17.57
C GLN A 365 -19.29 -3.19 -18.05
N LEU A 366 -18.41 -2.44 -18.74
CA LEU A 366 -17.12 -2.95 -19.14
C LEU A 366 -16.26 -3.28 -17.92
N ALA A 367 -16.24 -2.42 -16.89
CA ALA A 367 -15.51 -2.68 -15.65
C ALA A 367 -15.98 -3.99 -14.97
N GLY A 368 -17.29 -4.21 -14.84
CA GLY A 368 -17.81 -5.48 -14.31
C GLY A 368 -17.40 -6.69 -15.16
N SER A 369 -17.44 -6.55 -16.48
CA SER A 369 -16.99 -7.62 -17.40
C SER A 369 -15.49 -7.91 -17.29
N VAL A 370 -14.68 -6.87 -17.11
CA VAL A 370 -13.23 -7.02 -16.90
C VAL A 370 -12.99 -7.70 -15.56
N ALA A 371 -13.70 -7.31 -14.51
CA ALA A 371 -13.54 -7.92 -13.19
C ALA A 371 -13.83 -9.43 -13.22
N GLU A 372 -14.91 -9.83 -13.89
CA GLU A 372 -15.28 -11.24 -14.09
C GLU A 372 -14.29 -11.99 -15.00
N MET A 373 -14.02 -11.47 -16.21
CA MET A 373 -13.27 -12.21 -17.24
C MET A 373 -11.76 -12.28 -16.98
N SER A 374 -11.23 -11.37 -16.16
CA SER A 374 -9.80 -11.29 -15.84
C SER A 374 -9.49 -11.56 -14.37
N ALA A 375 -10.48 -12.00 -13.58
CA ALA A 375 -10.34 -12.27 -12.15
C ALA A 375 -9.69 -11.08 -11.41
N TYR A 376 -10.27 -9.88 -11.51
CA TYR A 376 -9.74 -8.70 -10.84
C TYR A 376 -10.30 -8.58 -9.41
N HIS A 377 -9.41 -8.45 -8.42
CA HIS A 377 -9.80 -8.53 -7.00
C HIS A 377 -9.85 -7.18 -6.27
N HIS A 378 -9.37 -6.07 -6.85
CA HIS A 378 -9.18 -4.78 -6.15
C HIS A 378 -10.34 -3.77 -6.31
N GLY A 379 -11.55 -4.26 -6.57
CA GLY A 379 -12.77 -3.44 -6.68
C GLY A 379 -12.94 -2.71 -8.01
N GLU A 380 -14.19 -2.61 -8.49
CA GLU A 380 -14.48 -2.10 -9.84
C GLU A 380 -14.20 -0.60 -10.01
N GLN A 381 -14.20 0.20 -8.94
CA GLN A 381 -13.98 1.65 -9.04
C GLN A 381 -12.58 1.99 -9.58
N ALA A 382 -11.54 1.28 -9.12
CA ALA A 382 -10.19 1.45 -9.63
C ALA A 382 -10.09 1.07 -11.12
N LEU A 383 -10.86 0.05 -11.53
CA LEU A 383 -10.91 -0.44 -12.89
C LEU A 383 -11.66 0.52 -13.83
N MET A 384 -12.76 1.12 -13.36
CA MET A 384 -13.48 2.18 -14.08
C MET A 384 -12.55 3.37 -14.33
N MET A 385 -11.78 3.81 -13.33
CA MET A 385 -10.79 4.88 -13.52
C MET A 385 -9.67 4.47 -14.49
N THR A 386 -9.25 3.20 -14.45
CA THR A 386 -8.26 2.68 -15.42
C THR A 386 -8.79 2.74 -16.85
N ILE A 387 -10.06 2.39 -17.07
CA ILE A 387 -10.73 2.47 -18.38
C ILE A 387 -10.82 3.93 -18.85
N VAL A 388 -11.23 4.84 -17.96
CA VAL A 388 -11.30 6.28 -18.28
C VAL A 388 -9.93 6.81 -18.71
N ASN A 389 -8.87 6.49 -17.95
CA ASN A 389 -7.52 6.92 -18.26
C ASN A 389 -6.99 6.36 -19.58
N LEU A 390 -7.38 5.13 -19.97
CA LEU A 390 -7.02 4.52 -21.26
C LEU A 390 -7.75 5.14 -22.47
N ALA A 391 -8.91 5.77 -22.22
CA ALA A 391 -9.75 6.38 -23.25
C ALA A 391 -9.49 7.88 -23.44
N GLN A 392 -8.93 8.57 -22.45
CA GLN A 392 -8.62 10.00 -22.52
C GLN A 392 -7.76 10.35 -23.75
N ASN A 393 -8.15 11.43 -24.44
CA ASN A 393 -7.53 11.89 -25.68
C ASN A 393 -7.27 13.42 -25.73
N PHE A 394 -7.37 14.13 -24.60
CA PHE A 394 -7.06 15.56 -24.55
C PHE A 394 -5.54 15.81 -24.67
N VAL A 395 -5.14 17.01 -25.11
CA VAL A 395 -3.72 17.39 -25.25
C VAL A 395 -2.98 17.25 -23.91
N GLY A 396 -1.97 16.38 -23.88
CA GLY A 396 -1.21 16.04 -22.68
C GLY A 396 -1.63 14.74 -22.00
N SER A 397 -2.62 14.01 -22.53
CA SER A 397 -3.00 12.65 -22.10
C SER A 397 -2.32 11.57 -22.96
N ASN A 398 -3.08 10.68 -23.60
CA ASN A 398 -2.55 9.61 -24.44
C ASN A 398 -2.31 10.09 -25.88
N ASN A 399 -1.10 9.90 -26.39
CA ASN A 399 -0.79 10.16 -27.80
C ASN A 399 -1.57 9.26 -28.76
N VAL A 400 -1.84 8.01 -28.34
CA VAL A 400 -2.74 7.08 -29.02
C VAL A 400 -3.61 6.44 -27.96
N SER A 401 -4.89 6.80 -27.92
CA SER A 401 -5.85 6.18 -27.03
C SER A 401 -6.28 4.82 -27.60
N LEU A 402 -6.10 3.78 -26.79
CA LEU A 402 -6.45 2.40 -27.17
C LEU A 402 -7.96 2.16 -27.05
N LEU A 403 -8.62 2.97 -26.23
CA LEU A 403 -10.05 3.05 -26.09
C LEU A 403 -10.56 4.39 -26.64
N GLN A 404 -11.77 4.40 -27.18
CA GLN A 404 -12.40 5.61 -27.67
C GLN A 404 -13.19 6.29 -26.54
N PRO A 405 -13.05 7.61 -26.35
CA PRO A 405 -13.83 8.36 -25.37
C PRO A 405 -15.20 8.73 -25.95
N VAL A 406 -16.21 7.87 -25.77
CA VAL A 406 -17.59 8.14 -26.20
C VAL A 406 -18.36 8.79 -25.05
N GLY A 407 -18.29 10.12 -24.99
CA GLY A 407 -18.86 10.93 -23.92
C GLY A 407 -17.81 11.80 -23.24
N GLN A 408 -18.08 12.24 -22.01
CA GLN A 408 -17.23 13.17 -21.27
C GLN A 408 -16.17 12.44 -20.44
N PHE A 409 -15.01 12.14 -21.03
CA PHE A 409 -13.87 11.45 -20.39
C PHE A 409 -12.88 12.40 -19.68
N GLY A 410 -13.30 13.63 -19.46
CA GLY A 410 -12.51 14.69 -18.86
C GLY A 410 -11.72 15.49 -19.90
N THR A 411 -11.28 16.67 -19.49
CA THR A 411 -10.66 17.64 -20.38
C THR A 411 -9.30 18.07 -19.85
N ARG A 412 -8.58 18.83 -20.68
CA ARG A 412 -7.30 19.44 -20.28
C ARG A 412 -7.43 20.39 -19.07
N LEU A 413 -8.60 21.01 -18.86
CA LEU A 413 -8.80 22.03 -17.83
C LEU A 413 -8.46 21.51 -16.43
N HIS A 414 -8.82 20.26 -16.16
CA HIS A 414 -8.57 19.60 -14.89
C HIS A 414 -7.71 18.33 -15.03
N GLY A 415 -6.98 18.21 -16.13
CA GLY A 415 -6.15 17.03 -16.43
C GLY A 415 -6.94 15.72 -16.37
N GLY A 416 -8.19 15.73 -16.86
CA GLY A 416 -9.07 14.56 -16.89
C GLY A 416 -9.85 14.28 -15.61
N LYS A 417 -9.65 15.04 -14.52
CA LYS A 417 -10.39 14.87 -13.25
C LYS A 417 -11.86 15.30 -13.34
N ASP A 418 -12.21 16.07 -14.36
CA ASP A 418 -13.56 16.50 -14.71
C ASP A 418 -14.31 15.47 -15.58
N ALA A 419 -13.83 14.22 -15.64
CA ALA A 419 -14.55 13.13 -16.27
C ALA A 419 -15.92 12.88 -15.62
N ALA A 420 -16.93 12.61 -16.45
CA ALA A 420 -18.25 12.27 -15.96
C ALA A 420 -18.24 10.87 -15.31
N SER A 421 -19.26 10.60 -14.49
CA SER A 421 -19.40 9.30 -13.82
C SER A 421 -19.35 8.14 -14.82
N PRO A 422 -18.66 7.01 -14.51
CA PRO A 422 -18.59 5.81 -15.34
C PRO A 422 -19.94 5.22 -15.78
N ARG A 423 -21.04 5.62 -15.12
CA ARG A 423 -22.41 5.22 -15.45
C ARG A 423 -22.98 5.95 -16.68
N TYR A 424 -22.44 7.11 -17.04
CA TYR A 424 -22.93 7.96 -18.13
C TYR A 424 -22.07 7.90 -19.40
N ILE A 425 -20.84 7.41 -19.29
CA ILE A 425 -19.87 7.41 -20.38
C ILE A 425 -19.71 6.02 -20.98
N PHE A 426 -19.44 5.99 -22.29
CA PHE A 426 -19.31 4.78 -23.08
C PHE A 426 -17.92 4.70 -23.70
N THR A 427 -17.48 3.50 -24.01
CA THR A 427 -16.20 3.30 -24.67
C THR A 427 -16.26 2.13 -25.63
N MET A 428 -15.29 2.05 -26.52
CA MET A 428 -15.05 0.91 -27.39
C MET A 428 -13.57 0.81 -27.75
N LEU A 429 -13.17 -0.32 -28.30
CA LEU A 429 -11.81 -0.52 -28.76
C LEU A 429 -11.50 0.37 -29.96
N SER A 430 -10.42 1.15 -29.90
CA SER A 430 -9.95 1.95 -31.03
C SER A 430 -9.55 1.04 -32.20
N PRO A 431 -9.85 1.38 -33.46
CA PRO A 431 -9.37 0.62 -34.62
C PRO A 431 -7.85 0.45 -34.64
N LEU A 432 -7.12 1.42 -34.09
CA LEU A 432 -5.65 1.38 -33.98
C LEU A 432 -5.15 0.32 -33.00
N ALA A 433 -5.95 -0.08 -32.01
CA ALA A 433 -5.52 -1.00 -30.96
C ALA A 433 -5.16 -2.38 -31.52
N ARG A 434 -5.93 -2.93 -32.48
CA ARG A 434 -5.62 -4.22 -33.11
C ARG A 434 -4.50 -4.15 -34.16
N LEU A 435 -4.17 -2.95 -34.64
CA LEU A 435 -2.97 -2.73 -35.45
C LEU A 435 -1.70 -2.74 -34.58
N LEU A 436 -1.78 -2.17 -33.38
CA LEU A 436 -0.68 -2.16 -32.41
C LEU A 436 -0.50 -3.52 -31.73
N PHE A 437 -1.59 -4.28 -31.53
CA PHE A 437 -1.60 -5.62 -30.93
C PHE A 437 -2.26 -6.61 -31.91
N PRO A 438 -1.51 -7.09 -32.91
CA PRO A 438 -2.02 -8.02 -33.92
C PRO A 438 -2.59 -9.29 -33.29
N ALA A 439 -3.72 -9.76 -33.81
CA ALA A 439 -4.36 -10.98 -33.31
C ALA A 439 -3.51 -12.25 -33.53
N VAL A 440 -2.62 -12.23 -34.52
CA VAL A 440 -1.69 -13.33 -34.81
C VAL A 440 -0.69 -13.58 -33.67
N ASP A 441 -0.31 -12.51 -32.94
CA ASP A 441 0.65 -12.59 -31.84
C ASP A 441 0.03 -13.14 -30.56
N ASP A 442 -1.30 -13.12 -30.45
CA ASP A 442 -2.00 -13.58 -29.24
C ASP A 442 -1.66 -15.06 -28.93
N ASN A 443 -1.33 -15.89 -29.93
CA ASN A 443 -0.95 -17.29 -29.74
C ASN A 443 0.46 -17.49 -29.16
N LEU A 444 1.32 -16.46 -29.23
CA LEU A 444 2.69 -16.51 -28.73
C LEU A 444 2.80 -16.07 -27.26
N LEU A 445 1.72 -15.50 -26.72
CA LEU A 445 1.71 -14.93 -25.38
C LEU A 445 1.50 -16.03 -24.33
N LYS A 446 2.26 -15.94 -23.24
CA LYS A 446 2.05 -16.78 -22.06
C LYS A 446 0.92 -16.22 -21.22
N PHE A 447 -0.24 -16.88 -21.24
CA PHE A 447 -1.39 -16.52 -20.44
C PHE A 447 -1.26 -17.01 -19.01
N LEU A 448 -1.69 -16.17 -18.08
CA LEU A 448 -1.77 -16.52 -16.67
C LEU A 448 -3.07 -17.28 -16.37
N TYR A 449 -3.05 -18.03 -15.28
CA TYR A 449 -4.24 -18.66 -14.71
C TYR A 449 -4.43 -18.15 -13.29
N ASP A 450 -5.59 -17.58 -13.01
CA ASP A 450 -6.00 -17.09 -11.69
C ASP A 450 -7.39 -17.65 -11.39
N ASP A 451 -7.64 -18.11 -10.16
CA ASP A 451 -8.86 -18.85 -9.77
C ASP A 451 -9.24 -20.04 -10.70
N ASN A 452 -8.24 -20.70 -11.30
CA ASN A 452 -8.40 -21.73 -12.35
C ASN A 452 -9.01 -21.22 -13.67
N GLN A 453 -9.14 -19.91 -13.84
CA GLN A 453 -9.57 -19.26 -15.06
C GLN A 453 -8.36 -18.71 -15.82
N ARG A 454 -8.36 -18.85 -17.14
CA ARG A 454 -7.36 -18.20 -18.00
C ARG A 454 -7.61 -16.69 -18.01
N VAL A 455 -6.62 -15.92 -17.56
CA VAL A 455 -6.68 -14.45 -17.50
C VAL A 455 -5.72 -13.82 -18.51
N GLU A 456 -5.33 -12.55 -18.34
CA GLU A 456 -4.44 -11.82 -19.22
C GLU A 456 -3.03 -12.45 -19.31
N PRO A 457 -2.26 -12.17 -20.38
CA PRO A 457 -0.88 -12.61 -20.47
C PRO A 457 0.05 -11.85 -19.53
N GLU A 458 1.20 -12.44 -19.20
CA GLU A 458 2.24 -11.81 -18.37
C GLU A 458 2.64 -10.43 -18.92
N TRP A 459 2.76 -10.33 -20.24
CA TRP A 459 3.10 -9.11 -20.98
C TRP A 459 2.53 -9.21 -22.39
N LYS A 460 2.22 -8.06 -22.99
CA LYS A 460 1.90 -7.97 -24.42
C LYS A 460 3.20 -7.72 -25.18
N LYS A 461 3.76 -8.76 -25.81
CA LYS A 461 4.93 -8.60 -26.68
C LYS A 461 4.50 -7.92 -27.98
N THR A 462 4.94 -6.69 -28.21
CA THR A 462 5.04 -6.18 -29.58
C THR A 462 6.27 -6.82 -30.21
N LEU A 463 6.08 -7.79 -31.12
CA LEU A 463 7.18 -8.28 -31.94
C LEU A 463 7.73 -7.14 -32.83
N PRO A 464 9.02 -7.17 -33.18
CA PRO A 464 9.72 -6.03 -33.71
C PRO A 464 9.46 -5.85 -35.20
N THR A 465 8.34 -5.24 -35.56
CA THR A 465 8.23 -4.54 -36.86
C THR A 465 8.63 -3.07 -36.74
N SER A 466 8.83 -2.57 -35.51
CA SER A 466 9.52 -1.31 -35.28
C SER A 466 10.28 -1.35 -33.94
N TYR A 467 11.56 -1.73 -33.96
CA TYR A 467 12.51 -1.22 -32.95
C TYR A 467 12.71 0.28 -33.20
N GLN A 468 11.65 1.04 -32.96
CA GLN A 468 11.78 2.31 -32.32
C GLN A 468 11.24 2.07 -30.93
N ILE A 469 12.13 1.89 -29.97
CA ILE A 469 11.95 2.55 -28.68
C ILE A 469 11.90 4.04 -29.03
N THR A 470 10.75 4.46 -29.57
CA THR A 470 10.44 5.86 -29.80
C THR A 470 10.48 6.49 -28.42
N PRO A 471 10.65 7.81 -28.31
CA PRO A 471 10.51 8.52 -27.03
C PRO A 471 9.22 8.18 -26.27
N ARG A 472 8.24 7.51 -26.91
CA ARG A 472 7.06 6.83 -26.39
C ARG A 472 7.21 6.02 -25.09
N VAL A 473 8.19 5.13 -24.94
CA VAL A 473 8.33 4.40 -23.66
C VAL A 473 8.84 5.35 -22.57
N LEU A 474 9.75 6.26 -22.92
CA LEU A 474 10.25 7.30 -22.03
C LEU A 474 9.22 8.40 -21.71
N ALA A 475 8.22 8.64 -22.57
CA ALA A 475 7.20 9.66 -22.41
C ALA A 475 5.97 9.15 -21.65
N MET A 476 5.63 7.86 -21.79
CA MET A 476 4.73 7.19 -20.84
C MET A 476 5.34 7.14 -19.43
N LEU A 477 6.67 6.96 -19.32
CA LEU A 477 7.40 7.09 -18.07
C LEU A 477 7.38 8.55 -17.55
N ARG A 478 7.69 9.56 -18.38
CA ARG A 478 7.71 10.98 -17.95
C ARG A 478 6.35 11.59 -17.57
N LEU A 479 5.23 11.14 -18.16
CA LEU A 479 3.89 11.68 -17.83
C LEU A 479 3.25 11.02 -16.60
N GLN A 480 3.77 9.88 -16.14
CA GLN A 480 3.38 9.26 -14.87
C GLN A 480 4.35 9.57 -13.71
N GLU A 481 5.50 10.19 -13.98
CA GLU A 481 6.57 10.47 -13.01
C GLU A 481 6.47 11.81 -12.25
N SER A 482 5.45 12.66 -12.48
CA SER A 482 5.27 13.86 -11.65
C SER A 482 3.80 14.15 -11.31
N THR A 483 3.51 14.24 -10.01
CA THR A 483 2.33 14.95 -9.48
C THR A 483 2.52 16.48 -9.46
N GLU A 484 3.38 17.02 -10.33
CA GLU A 484 3.48 18.45 -10.58
C GLU A 484 3.40 18.73 -12.09
N PRO A 485 2.60 19.74 -12.50
CA PRO A 485 2.60 20.21 -13.88
C PRO A 485 3.95 20.87 -14.21
N PRO A 486 4.44 20.78 -15.45
CA PRO A 486 5.61 21.55 -15.85
C PRO A 486 5.31 23.05 -15.69
N PRO A 487 6.28 23.87 -15.22
CA PRO A 487 6.08 25.30 -15.11
C PRO A 487 5.79 25.91 -16.50
N PRO A 488 4.97 26.96 -16.60
CA PRO A 488 4.72 27.62 -17.87
C PRO A 488 6.04 28.15 -18.43
N PHE A 489 6.25 27.97 -19.74
CA PHE A 489 7.34 28.57 -20.50
C PHE A 489 7.38 30.08 -20.21
N GLN A 490 8.26 30.51 -19.29
CA GLN A 490 8.67 31.90 -19.22
C GLN A 490 9.54 32.17 -20.44
N LYS A 491 9.15 33.18 -21.22
CA LYS A 491 9.91 33.70 -22.36
C LYS A 491 11.34 34.01 -21.91
N ALA A 492 12.29 33.13 -22.21
CA ALA A 492 13.70 33.46 -22.16
C ALA A 492 14.00 34.40 -23.34
N SER A 493 14.44 35.60 -23.01
CA SER A 493 14.87 36.65 -23.92
C SER A 493 15.95 36.16 -24.90
N ARG A 494 15.84 36.59 -26.16
CA ARG A 494 16.89 36.54 -27.20
C ARG A 494 18.22 37.10 -26.67
N LYS A 495 19.09 36.28 -26.08
CA LYS A 495 20.49 36.67 -25.82
C LYS A 495 21.49 35.52 -25.53
N GLN A 496 21.20 34.28 -25.92
CA GLN A 496 22.13 33.15 -25.79
C GLN A 496 22.15 32.25 -27.03
N ALA A 497 22.00 32.82 -28.23
CA ALA A 497 22.08 32.10 -29.50
C ALA A 497 23.26 32.56 -30.37
N SER A 498 24.34 33.05 -29.75
CA SER A 498 25.50 33.59 -30.48
C SER A 498 26.82 33.24 -29.81
N GLU A 499 27.03 31.98 -29.47
CA GLU A 499 28.35 31.42 -29.17
C GLU A 499 28.24 29.89 -29.27
N MET A 500 29.28 29.26 -29.82
CA MET A 500 29.34 27.85 -30.25
C MET A 500 28.75 27.52 -31.63
N GLY A 501 29.35 28.12 -32.65
CA GLY A 501 29.60 27.43 -33.92
C GLY A 501 31.02 26.82 -33.93
N SER A 502 31.18 25.80 -34.76
CA SER A 502 32.42 25.10 -35.17
C SER A 502 32.89 23.92 -34.30
N GLY A 503 33.03 22.75 -34.95
CA GLY A 503 33.57 21.53 -34.35
C GLY A 503 32.86 20.25 -34.80
N ALA A 504 32.71 20.03 -36.11
CA ALA A 504 32.39 18.70 -36.62
C ALA A 504 33.64 17.81 -36.46
N ASN A 505 33.63 16.91 -35.47
CA ASN A 505 34.53 15.76 -35.45
C ASN A 505 33.74 14.51 -35.04
N ARG A 506 33.77 13.51 -35.93
CA ARG A 506 33.22 12.17 -35.72
C ARG A 506 33.91 11.54 -34.52
N CYS A 507 33.20 11.41 -33.41
CA CYS A 507 33.56 10.50 -32.35
C CYS A 507 32.54 9.36 -32.35
N VAL A 508 32.95 8.20 -32.87
CA VAL A 508 32.23 6.94 -32.75
C VAL A 508 32.29 6.51 -31.29
N LEU A 509 31.30 6.95 -30.50
CA LEU A 509 31.09 6.43 -29.15
C LEU A 509 30.28 5.14 -29.25
N ARG A 510 30.90 4.05 -28.79
CA ARG A 510 30.32 2.70 -28.76
C ARG A 510 29.01 2.68 -27.95
N ASN A 511 28.00 2.02 -28.51
CA ASN A 511 26.62 1.90 -28.04
C ASN A 511 26.41 1.14 -26.69
N ALA A 512 27.40 1.03 -25.81
CA ALA A 512 27.29 0.21 -24.60
C ALA A 512 26.89 0.98 -23.32
N ASP A 513 27.17 2.29 -23.23
CA ASP A 513 27.08 3.00 -21.94
C ASP A 513 25.80 3.84 -21.72
N LEU A 514 24.86 3.84 -22.69
CA LEU A 514 23.62 4.63 -22.64
C LEU A 514 22.40 3.86 -22.09
N VAL A 515 22.54 2.58 -21.76
CA VAL A 515 21.42 1.71 -21.33
C VAL A 515 21.19 1.72 -19.82
N LEU A 516 22.17 2.15 -19.02
CA LEU A 516 22.12 2.03 -17.55
C LEU A 516 21.67 3.31 -16.80
N LEU A 517 21.70 4.48 -17.45
CA LEU A 517 21.36 5.75 -16.77
C LEU A 517 19.85 6.00 -16.49
N PRO A 518 18.87 5.57 -17.32
CA PRO A 518 17.48 5.95 -17.07
C PRO A 518 16.79 5.08 -16.00
N ILE A 519 17.31 3.89 -15.72
CA ILE A 519 16.78 2.99 -14.68
C ILE A 519 17.11 3.54 -13.29
N SER A 520 18.32 4.09 -13.09
CA SER A 520 18.76 4.67 -11.81
C SER A 520 17.93 5.89 -11.38
N LEU A 521 17.46 6.71 -12.34
CA LEU A 521 16.63 7.89 -12.05
C LEU A 521 15.15 7.55 -11.82
N ALA A 522 14.58 6.59 -12.58
CA ALA A 522 13.22 6.10 -12.38
C ALA A 522 13.07 5.35 -11.02
N PHE A 523 14.11 4.64 -10.61
CA PHE A 523 14.20 4.03 -9.27
C PHE A 523 14.22 5.06 -8.13
N ARG A 524 14.59 6.32 -8.38
CA ARG A 524 14.66 7.37 -7.35
C ARG A 524 13.32 8.04 -7.04
N LEU A 525 12.38 8.07 -7.98
CA LEU A 525 11.13 8.85 -7.82
C LEU A 525 9.91 8.00 -7.42
N LEU A 526 9.83 6.73 -7.84
CA LEU A 526 8.65 5.90 -7.59
C LEU A 526 8.56 5.32 -6.16
N PHE A 527 9.68 5.14 -5.47
CA PHE A 527 9.70 4.65 -4.09
C PHE A 527 9.14 5.64 -3.05
N ILE A 528 8.89 6.90 -3.44
CA ILE A 528 8.57 7.99 -2.52
C ILE A 528 7.09 7.97 -2.07
N ASN A 529 6.20 7.34 -2.83
CA ASN A 529 4.75 7.46 -2.61
C ASN A 529 4.04 6.19 -2.13
N SER A 530 4.73 5.05 -2.01
CA SER A 530 4.12 3.77 -1.62
C SER A 530 4.26 3.41 -0.12
N PHE A 531 4.98 4.19 0.69
CA PHE A 531 5.18 3.97 2.14
C PHE A 531 5.02 5.23 3.01
#